data_AF-A0AAN9FB84-F1
#
_entry.id   AF-A0AAN9FB84-F1
#
_cell.length_a   1.000
_cell.length_b   1.000
_cell.length_c   1.000
_cell.angle_alpha   90.00
_cell.angle_beta   90.00
_cell.angle_gamma   90.00
#
_symmetry.space_group_name_H-M   'P 1'
#
loop_
_entity.id
_entity.type
_entity.pdbx_description
1 polymer ?
#
loop_
_entity_poly.entity_id
_entity_poly.type
_entity_poly.pdbx_seq_one_letter_code
_entity_poly.pdbx_strand_id
1 'polypeptide(L)'
;MFHTETQSLPAYFSLHLVDMAMYLMMLCAFLMMDMAHLSGLVAASVVKNPFEFCDIVTTTTHKSLRGPRGGRIFFKKDSVHGVDLERAINKAVFPGLQGGPHNHKIAGLAVCLKNAQSPEFKIYQNQVVSNCRALAKWLIEHGYKLVSGWRYR
;
A
#
# COMPACT_ATOMS: atom_id res chain seq x y z
N MET A 1 7.81 33.26 -7.41
CA MET A 1 8.49 32.20 -8.19
C MET A 1 8.27 30.90 -7.42
N PHE A 2 7.25 30.14 -7.78
CA PHE A 2 6.84 28.93 -7.06
C PHE A 2 7.77 27.77 -7.45
N HIS A 3 8.67 27.38 -6.56
CA HIS A 3 9.42 26.13 -6.70
C HIS A 3 8.63 25.03 -5.99
N THR A 4 8.03 24.14 -6.78
CA THR A 4 7.39 22.90 -6.33
C THR A 4 8.46 21.82 -6.20
N GLU A 5 9.20 21.83 -5.09
CA GLU A 5 10.03 20.68 -4.74
C GLU A 5 9.13 19.53 -4.29
N THR A 6 8.99 18.54 -5.17
CA THR A 6 8.47 17.23 -4.81
C THR A 6 9.51 16.52 -3.95
N GLN A 7 9.55 16.85 -2.66
CA GLN A 7 10.43 16.19 -1.70
C GLN A 7 9.94 14.75 -1.47
N SER A 8 10.56 13.84 -2.23
CA SER A 8 10.46 12.40 -2.13
C SER A 8 10.71 11.91 -0.70
N LEU A 9 9.83 11.05 -0.20
CA LEU A 9 10.08 10.26 1.02
C LEU A 9 11.48 9.62 0.99
N PRO A 10 12.17 9.48 2.14
CA PRO A 10 13.56 9.07 2.18
C PRO A 10 13.81 7.76 1.42
N ALA A 11 14.94 7.72 0.70
CA ALA A 11 15.43 6.59 -0.08
C ALA A 11 15.50 5.26 0.70
N TYR A 12 15.49 5.30 2.03
CA TYR A 12 15.55 4.13 2.93
C TYR A 12 14.49 3.07 2.66
N PHE A 13 13.24 3.44 2.34
CA PHE A 13 12.20 2.43 2.09
C PHE A 13 12.36 1.72 0.72
N SER A 14 13.09 2.31 -0.24
CA SER A 14 13.39 1.60 -1.50
C SER A 14 14.47 0.57 -1.30
N LEU A 15 15.56 0.95 -0.61
CA LEU A 15 16.71 0.06 -0.47
C LEU A 15 16.27 -1.26 0.17
N HIS A 16 15.53 -1.19 1.28
CA HIS A 16 15.11 -2.40 1.99
C HIS A 16 14.17 -3.31 1.19
N LEU A 17 13.24 -2.77 0.39
CA LEU A 17 12.34 -3.63 -0.39
C LEU A 17 13.06 -4.30 -1.56
N VAL A 18 14.01 -3.58 -2.20
CA VAL A 18 14.85 -4.12 -3.27
C VAL A 18 15.79 -5.19 -2.73
N ASP A 19 16.49 -4.90 -1.62
CA ASP A 19 17.40 -5.85 -0.97
C ASP A 19 16.64 -7.12 -0.52
N MET A 20 15.46 -6.94 0.06
CA MET A 20 14.59 -8.05 0.47
C MET A 20 14.10 -8.86 -0.74
N ALA A 21 13.68 -8.19 -1.83
CA ALA A 21 13.27 -8.87 -3.05
C ALA A 21 14.41 -9.71 -3.64
N MET A 22 15.63 -9.15 -3.71
CA MET A 22 16.82 -9.87 -4.18
C MET A 22 17.12 -11.09 -3.31
N TYR A 23 17.11 -10.92 -1.99
CA TYR A 23 17.38 -12.03 -1.06
C TYR A 23 16.34 -13.15 -1.16
N LEU A 24 15.05 -12.81 -1.22
CA LEU A 24 13.97 -13.81 -1.33
C LEU A 24 13.99 -14.53 -2.67
N MET A 25 14.33 -13.83 -3.76
CA MET A 25 14.51 -14.45 -5.06
C MET A 25 15.59 -15.53 -5.04
N MET A 26 16.71 -15.30 -4.34
CA MET A 26 17.78 -16.31 -4.17
C MET A 26 17.30 -17.55 -3.41
N LEU A 27 16.33 -17.40 -2.51
CA LEU A 27 15.75 -18.48 -1.72
C LEU A 27 14.53 -19.14 -2.37
N CYS A 28 14.13 -18.71 -3.57
CA CYS A 28 12.86 -19.10 -4.20
C CYS A 28 11.65 -18.86 -3.29
N ALA A 29 11.66 -17.78 -2.52
CA ALA A 29 10.59 -17.40 -1.61
C ALA A 29 9.74 -16.27 -2.21
N PHE A 30 8.42 -16.32 -2.00
CA PHE A 30 7.51 -15.25 -2.42
C PHE A 30 7.71 -13.98 -1.60
N LEU A 31 7.73 -12.84 -2.27
CA LEU A 31 7.63 -11.54 -1.61
C LEU A 31 6.17 -11.09 -1.56
N MET A 32 5.60 -11.05 -0.35
CA MET A 32 4.27 -10.53 -0.10
C MET A 32 4.32 -9.24 0.71
N MET A 33 3.61 -8.20 0.26
CA MET A 33 3.41 -6.98 1.02
C MET A 33 1.94 -6.79 1.42
N ASP A 34 1.69 -6.59 2.72
CA ASP A 34 0.40 -6.07 3.19
C ASP A 34 0.46 -4.54 3.26
N MET A 35 -0.24 -3.88 2.34
CA MET A 35 -0.31 -2.42 2.25
C MET A 35 -1.56 -1.83 2.91
N ALA A 36 -2.25 -2.56 3.81
CA ALA A 36 -3.52 -2.14 4.39
C ALA A 36 -3.56 -0.69 4.89
N HIS A 37 -2.52 -0.23 5.59
CA HIS A 37 -2.43 1.15 6.10
C HIS A 37 -2.06 2.18 5.03
N LEU A 38 -1.36 1.78 3.97
CA LEU A 38 -0.80 2.67 2.95
C LEU A 38 -1.57 2.65 1.62
N SER A 39 -2.56 1.78 1.45
CA SER A 39 -3.27 1.56 0.19
C SER A 39 -3.83 2.83 -0.47
N GLY A 40 -4.36 3.79 0.30
CA GLY A 40 -4.80 5.07 -0.25
C GLY A 40 -3.64 5.95 -0.74
N LEU A 41 -2.52 5.94 -0.01
CA LEU A 41 -1.30 6.67 -0.37
C LEU A 41 -0.66 6.08 -1.63
N VAL A 42 -0.65 4.74 -1.75
CA VAL A 42 -0.19 4.02 -2.95
C VAL A 42 -1.08 4.35 -4.14
N ALA A 43 -2.42 4.28 -3.97
CA ALA A 43 -3.37 4.60 -5.03
C ALA A 43 -3.25 6.05 -5.54
N ALA A 44 -2.89 7.00 -4.67
CA ALA A 44 -2.63 8.40 -5.05
C ALA A 44 -1.20 8.67 -5.54
N SER A 45 -0.34 7.65 -5.59
CA SER A 45 1.07 7.74 -5.96
C SER A 45 1.86 8.77 -5.13
N VAL A 46 1.56 8.86 -3.83
CA VAL A 46 2.30 9.75 -2.89
C VAL A 46 3.37 9.00 -2.09
N VAL A 47 3.35 7.66 -2.17
CA VAL A 47 4.39 6.75 -1.64
C VAL A 47 4.84 5.80 -2.76
N LYS A 48 5.92 5.06 -2.51
CA LYS A 48 6.47 4.07 -3.45
C LYS A 48 5.46 2.97 -3.77
N ASN A 49 5.56 2.47 -4.99
CA ASN A 49 4.66 1.46 -5.51
C ASN A 49 5.16 0.04 -5.14
N PRO A 50 4.45 -0.72 -4.27
CA PRO A 50 4.88 -2.06 -3.90
C PRO A 50 4.76 -3.08 -5.04
N PHE A 51 3.94 -2.80 -6.07
CA PHE A 51 3.72 -3.67 -7.21
C PHE A 51 4.96 -3.84 -8.10
N GLU A 52 5.98 -2.99 -7.96
CA GLU A 52 7.24 -3.10 -8.71
C GLU A 52 8.07 -4.33 -8.29
N PHE A 53 7.96 -4.76 -7.04
CA PHE A 53 8.82 -5.78 -6.45
C PHE A 53 8.05 -7.01 -5.97
N CYS A 54 6.87 -6.81 -5.40
CA CYS A 54 6.14 -7.87 -4.72
C CYS A 54 5.44 -8.82 -5.70
N ASP A 55 5.43 -10.11 -5.39
CA ASP A 55 4.67 -11.13 -6.12
C ASP A 55 3.19 -11.10 -5.74
N ILE A 56 2.93 -10.80 -4.47
CA ILE A 56 1.60 -10.73 -3.87
C ILE A 56 1.49 -9.41 -3.11
N VAL A 57 0.38 -8.69 -3.29
CA VAL A 57 0.06 -7.50 -2.50
C VAL A 57 -1.33 -7.66 -1.91
N THR A 58 -1.44 -7.64 -0.59
CA THR A 58 -2.73 -7.66 0.11
C THR A 58 -3.07 -6.29 0.66
N THR A 59 -4.36 -6.00 0.82
CA THR A 59 -4.80 -4.78 1.48
C THR A 59 -6.21 -4.92 2.05
N THR A 60 -6.46 -4.20 3.14
CA THR A 60 -7.82 -3.83 3.53
C THR A 60 -8.33 -2.65 2.70
N THR A 61 -9.64 -2.52 2.54
CA THR A 61 -10.23 -1.46 1.69
C THR A 61 -10.73 -0.22 2.46
N HIS A 62 -10.77 -0.26 3.80
CA HIS A 62 -11.45 0.76 4.62
C HIS A 62 -10.54 1.77 5.33
N LYS A 63 -9.22 1.59 5.30
CA LYS A 63 -8.25 2.46 5.97
C LYS A 63 -7.98 3.71 5.14
N SER A 64 -6.73 3.96 4.76
CA SER A 64 -6.36 5.12 3.92
C SER A 64 -7.04 5.13 2.56
N LEU A 65 -7.49 3.96 2.04
CA LEU A 65 -8.29 3.86 0.82
C LEU A 65 -9.74 4.36 0.99
N ARG A 66 -10.26 4.47 2.22
CA ARG A 66 -11.59 5.03 2.56
C ARG A 66 -12.80 4.32 1.94
N GLY A 67 -12.69 3.03 1.65
CA GLY A 67 -13.78 2.20 1.15
C GLY A 67 -14.56 1.45 2.23
N PRO A 68 -15.44 0.52 1.84
CA PRO A 68 -16.14 -0.36 2.78
C PRO A 68 -15.19 -1.34 3.46
N ARG A 69 -15.61 -1.98 4.57
CA ARG A 69 -14.84 -3.05 5.22
C ARG A 69 -14.77 -4.29 4.31
N GLY A 70 -13.57 -4.58 3.81
CA GLY A 70 -13.25 -5.73 2.98
C GLY A 70 -11.73 -5.85 2.76
N GLY A 71 -11.34 -6.79 1.90
CA GLY A 71 -9.95 -7.03 1.52
C GLY A 71 -9.80 -7.26 0.02
N ARG A 72 -8.59 -7.05 -0.49
CA ARG A 72 -8.15 -7.40 -1.85
C ARG A 72 -6.82 -8.12 -1.79
N ILE A 73 -6.65 -9.10 -2.68
CA ILE A 73 -5.39 -9.79 -2.93
C ILE A 73 -5.05 -9.55 -4.40
N PHE A 74 -3.90 -8.93 -4.63
CA PHE A 74 -3.31 -8.78 -5.94
C PHE A 74 -2.16 -9.77 -6.06
N PHE A 75 -1.94 -10.26 -7.27
CA PHE A 75 -0.90 -11.24 -7.57
C PHE A 75 -0.34 -11.00 -8.98
N LYS A 76 0.93 -11.36 -9.20
CA LYS A 76 1.50 -11.45 -10.53
C LYS A 76 0.76 -12.52 -11.35
N LYS A 77 0.57 -12.23 -12.64
CA LYS A 77 -0.10 -13.13 -13.59
C LYS A 77 0.83 -14.21 -14.12
N ASP A 78 2.11 -13.87 -14.29
CA ASP A 78 3.12 -14.85 -14.68
C ASP A 78 3.39 -15.83 -13.53
N SER A 79 3.86 -17.02 -13.88
CA SER A 79 4.25 -18.00 -12.88
C SER A 79 5.46 -17.50 -12.09
N VAL A 80 5.36 -17.55 -10.76
CA VAL A 80 6.44 -17.15 -9.85
C VAL A 80 6.93 -18.43 -9.16
N HIS A 81 8.23 -18.72 -9.31
CA HIS A 81 8.85 -19.94 -8.77
C HIS A 81 8.11 -21.24 -9.15
N GLY A 82 7.56 -21.31 -10.36
CA GLY A 82 6.81 -22.47 -10.86
C GLY A 82 5.37 -22.59 -10.33
N VAL A 83 4.87 -21.57 -9.61
CA VAL A 83 3.51 -21.54 -9.07
C VAL A 83 2.65 -20.57 -9.88
N ASP A 84 1.44 -21.02 -10.23
CA ASP A 84 0.37 -20.18 -10.75
C ASP A 84 -0.38 -19.55 -9.58
N LEU A 85 -0.04 -18.30 -9.27
CA LEU A 85 -0.60 -17.55 -8.14
C LEU A 85 -2.09 -17.27 -8.34
N GLU A 86 -2.56 -17.04 -9.56
CA GLU A 86 -3.97 -16.78 -9.85
C GLU A 86 -4.84 -17.96 -9.44
N ARG A 87 -4.47 -19.15 -9.93
CA ARG A 87 -5.20 -20.38 -9.61
C ARG A 87 -5.10 -20.72 -8.13
N ALA A 88 -3.91 -20.61 -7.54
CA ALA A 88 -3.68 -20.94 -6.13
C ALA A 88 -4.49 -20.03 -5.20
N ILE A 89 -4.42 -18.71 -5.39
CA ILE A 89 -5.08 -17.72 -4.53
C ILE A 89 -6.60 -17.77 -4.70
N ASN A 90 -7.11 -17.80 -5.94
CA ASN A 90 -8.56 -17.85 -6.15
C ASN A 90 -9.18 -19.10 -5.55
N LYS A 91 -8.54 -20.27 -5.70
CA LYS A 91 -9.02 -21.53 -5.08
C LYS A 91 -8.93 -21.50 -3.55
N ALA A 92 -7.90 -20.87 -2.99
CA ALA A 92 -7.78 -20.70 -1.55
C ALA A 92 -8.90 -19.81 -0.99
N VAL A 93 -9.31 -18.75 -1.71
CA VAL A 93 -10.46 -17.93 -1.33
C VAL A 93 -11.76 -18.72 -1.46
N PHE A 94 -12.04 -19.26 -2.64
CA PHE A 94 -13.22 -20.09 -2.90
C PHE A 94 -12.84 -21.25 -3.85
N PRO A 95 -13.15 -22.51 -3.52
CA PRO A 95 -13.97 -22.97 -2.39
C PRO A 95 -13.20 -23.21 -1.09
N GLY A 96 -11.93 -22.79 -0.98
CA GLY A 96 -11.06 -23.15 0.14
C GLY A 96 -11.52 -22.62 1.51
N LEU A 97 -11.59 -21.29 1.68
CA LEU A 97 -11.81 -20.66 2.98
C LEU A 97 -13.15 -19.91 3.11
N GLN A 98 -13.70 -19.42 2.01
CA GLN A 98 -14.95 -18.66 1.99
C GLN A 98 -16.03 -19.35 1.16
N GLY A 99 -17.28 -19.00 1.44
CA GLY A 99 -18.47 -19.39 0.66
C GLY A 99 -18.93 -18.27 -0.27
N GLY A 100 -20.19 -17.85 -0.12
CA GLY A 100 -20.81 -16.83 -0.97
C GLY A 100 -20.17 -15.43 -0.83
N PRO A 101 -19.96 -14.70 -1.95
CA PRO A 101 -19.36 -13.37 -1.90
C PRO A 101 -20.33 -12.31 -1.37
N HIS A 102 -19.79 -11.33 -0.65
CA HIS A 102 -20.55 -10.17 -0.17
C HIS A 102 -20.70 -9.08 -1.24
N ASN A 103 -21.59 -9.31 -2.21
CA ASN A 103 -21.75 -8.45 -3.40
C ASN A 103 -22.03 -6.96 -3.09
N HIS A 104 -22.76 -6.66 -2.01
CA HIS A 104 -23.00 -5.28 -1.58
C HIS A 104 -21.69 -4.54 -1.20
N LYS A 105 -20.72 -5.25 -0.59
CA LYS A 105 -19.39 -4.69 -0.29
C LYS A 105 -18.54 -4.55 -1.55
N ILE A 106 -18.65 -5.49 -2.49
CA ILE A 106 -17.96 -5.44 -3.79
C ILE A 106 -18.43 -4.22 -4.59
N ALA A 107 -19.74 -3.97 -4.63
CA ALA A 107 -20.31 -2.79 -5.27
C ALA A 107 -19.82 -1.48 -4.61
N GLY A 108 -19.86 -1.39 -3.28
CA GLY A 108 -19.33 -0.22 -2.56
C GLY A 108 -17.82 -0.01 -2.78
N LEU A 109 -17.06 -1.10 -2.92
CA LEU A 109 -15.64 -1.04 -3.25
C LEU A 109 -15.41 -0.47 -4.65
N ALA A 110 -16.21 -0.85 -5.65
CA ALA A 110 -16.09 -0.29 -6.99
C ALA A 110 -16.27 1.24 -7.01
N VAL A 111 -17.23 1.76 -6.24
CA VAL A 111 -17.44 3.21 -6.07
C VAL A 111 -16.21 3.88 -5.43
N CYS A 112 -15.67 3.28 -4.37
CA CYS A 112 -14.47 3.77 -3.71
C CYS A 112 -13.25 3.79 -4.65
N LEU A 113 -13.06 2.75 -5.46
CA LEU A 113 -11.94 2.68 -6.41
C LEU A 113 -12.06 3.74 -7.51
N LYS A 114 -13.28 4.05 -7.97
CA LYS A 114 -13.51 5.18 -8.87
C LYS A 114 -13.14 6.51 -8.22
N ASN A 115 -13.50 6.72 -6.95
CA ASN A 115 -13.11 7.94 -6.22
C ASN A 115 -11.59 8.02 -6.03
N ALA A 116 -10.91 6.91 -5.77
CA ALA A 116 -9.46 6.87 -5.57
C ALA A 116 -8.64 7.31 -6.80
N GLN A 117 -9.25 7.29 -8.00
CA GLN A 117 -8.64 7.78 -9.24
C GLN A 117 -8.80 9.30 -9.44
N SER A 118 -9.54 10.00 -8.56
CA SER A 118 -9.84 11.41 -8.75
C SER A 118 -8.67 12.32 -8.30
N PRO A 119 -8.49 13.50 -8.92
CA PRO A 119 -7.50 14.49 -8.47
C PRO A 119 -7.71 14.91 -7.01
N GLU A 120 -8.95 15.03 -6.57
CA GLU A 120 -9.32 15.40 -5.19
C GLU A 120 -8.84 14.34 -4.19
N PHE A 121 -8.89 13.05 -4.56
CA PHE A 121 -8.35 12.00 -3.73
C PHE A 121 -6.83 12.12 -3.57
N LYS A 122 -6.11 12.47 -4.65
CA LYS A 122 -4.66 12.72 -4.57
C LYS A 122 -4.34 13.95 -3.71
N ILE A 123 -5.12 15.03 -3.83
CA ILE A 123 -4.99 16.21 -2.95
C ILE A 123 -5.20 15.80 -1.49
N TYR A 124 -6.25 15.03 -1.22
CA TYR A 124 -6.55 14.51 0.12
C TYR A 124 -5.38 13.69 0.70
N GLN A 125 -4.80 12.77 -0.08
CA GLN A 125 -3.68 11.95 0.40
C GLN A 125 -2.41 12.78 0.66
N ASN A 126 -2.12 13.79 -0.16
CA ASN A 126 -1.05 14.74 0.12
C ASN A 126 -1.29 15.51 1.43
N GLN A 127 -2.54 15.91 1.69
CA GLN A 127 -2.90 16.59 2.94
C GLN A 127 -2.71 15.66 4.15
N VAL A 128 -3.03 14.36 4.04
CA VAL A 128 -2.79 13.37 5.10
C VAL A 128 -1.30 13.33 5.47
N VAL A 129 -0.42 13.27 4.46
CA VAL A 129 1.04 13.30 4.70
C VAL A 129 1.47 14.62 5.34
N SER A 130 1.00 15.75 4.82
CA SER A 130 1.31 17.09 5.35
C SER A 130 0.91 17.22 6.83
N ASN A 131 -0.30 16.78 7.19
CA ASN A 131 -0.79 16.80 8.57
C ASN A 131 0.05 15.92 9.48
N CYS A 132 0.45 14.73 9.01
CA CYS A 132 1.34 13.84 9.76
C CYS A 132 2.70 14.52 10.05
N ARG A 133 3.28 15.21 9.05
CA ARG A 133 4.53 15.96 9.23
C ARG A 133 4.39 17.10 10.23
N ALA A 134 3.28 17.84 10.17
CA ALA A 134 3.00 18.93 11.11
C ALA A 134 2.87 18.41 12.56
N LEU A 135 2.14 17.31 12.76
CA LEU A 135 2.01 16.66 14.06
C LEU A 135 3.37 16.17 14.58
N ALA A 136 4.16 15.49 13.74
CA ALA A 136 5.48 15.00 14.10
C ALA A 136 6.41 16.14 14.53
N LYS A 137 6.41 17.25 13.78
CA LYS A 137 7.17 18.47 14.12
C LYS A 137 6.76 19.00 15.48
N TRP A 138 5.47 19.18 15.72
CA TRP A 138 4.95 19.67 17.00
C TRP A 138 5.38 18.77 18.17
N LEU A 139 5.25 17.44 18.02
CA LEU A 139 5.66 16.49 19.07
C LEU A 139 7.16 16.61 19.41
N ILE A 140 8.02 16.74 18.39
CA ILE A 140 9.47 16.91 18.59
C ILE A 140 9.78 18.23 19.30
N GLU A 141 9.12 19.33 18.91
CA GLU A 141 9.29 20.64 19.56
C GLU A 141 8.88 20.60 21.04
N HIS A 142 7.99 19.68 21.43
CA HIS A 142 7.54 19.50 22.81
C HIS A 142 8.32 18.38 23.56
N GLY A 143 9.48 17.99 23.05
CA GLY A 143 10.39 17.06 23.73
C GLY A 143 9.99 15.59 23.64
N TYR A 144 8.96 15.23 22.85
CA TYR A 144 8.62 13.83 22.61
C TYR A 144 9.61 13.17 21.65
N LYS A 145 9.97 11.92 21.95
CA LYS A 145 10.81 11.09 21.09
C LYS A 145 9.93 10.24 20.17
N LEU A 146 10.07 10.43 18.86
CA LEU A 146 9.41 9.59 17.86
C LEU A 146 10.27 8.38 17.53
N VAL A 147 9.66 7.19 17.50
CA VAL A 147 10.29 5.96 17.01
C VAL A 147 10.79 6.17 15.57
N SER A 148 11.88 5.49 15.20
CA SER A 148 12.63 5.65 13.94
C SER A 148 13.28 7.03 13.69
N GLY A 149 13.31 7.90 14.71
CA GLY A 149 14.12 9.10 14.70
C GLY A 149 13.72 10.08 13.59
N TRP A 150 12.42 10.37 13.46
CA TRP A 150 11.89 11.35 12.51
C TRP A 150 12.72 12.65 12.58
N ARG A 151 13.54 12.88 11.55
CA ARG A 151 14.34 14.09 11.40
C ARG A 151 13.69 14.91 10.29
N TYR A 152 13.43 16.17 10.58
CA TYR A 152 13.05 17.16 9.57
C TYR A 152 14.19 17.24 8.56
N ARG A 153 14.03 16.58 7.41
CA ARG A 153 14.91 16.72 6.24
C ARG A 153 14.03 16.79 5.02
#